data_AF-A0A1X0Q637-F1
#
_entry.id   AF-A0A1X0Q637-F1
#
_cell.length_a   1.000
_cell.length_b   1.000
_cell.length_c   1.000
_cell.angle_alpha   90.00
_cell.angle_beta   90.00
_cell.angle_gamma   90.00
#
_symmetry.space_group_name_H-M   'P 1'
#
loop_
_entity.id
_entity.type
_entity.pdbx_description
1 polymer ?
#
loop_
_entity_poly.entity_id
_entity_poly.type
_entity_poly.pdbx_seq_one_letter_code
_entity_poly.pdbx_strand_id
1 'polypeptide(L)'
;MATNRPDILDSALLRPGRLDRKIEIGLPNDSGRREILKIHSKDIAGSENIDFEGLIKMTNDFNGADLRNVCSEAGMMALRADRDHVIQDDFVKSVRKMSESKKLESKLEYKR
;
A
#
# COMPACT_ATOMS: atom_id res chain seq x y z
N MET A 1 -10.05 -10.34 16.81
CA MET A 1 -8.83 -11.13 16.55
C MET A 1 -8.37 -10.82 15.14
N ALA A 2 -7.06 -10.72 14.90
CA ALA A 2 -6.48 -10.57 13.56
C ALA A 2 -5.51 -11.74 13.31
N THR A 3 -5.51 -12.28 12.09
CA THR A 3 -4.57 -13.35 11.68
C THR A 3 -4.23 -13.21 10.20
N ASN A 4 -2.98 -13.51 9.84
CA ASN A 4 -2.52 -13.62 8.46
C ASN A 4 -2.46 -15.09 8.00
N ARG A 5 -2.87 -16.04 8.86
CA ARG A 5 -2.88 -17.48 8.57
C ARG A 5 -4.14 -18.09 9.20
N PRO A 6 -5.32 -17.95 8.56
CA PRO A 6 -6.54 -18.55 9.08
C PRO A 6 -6.51 -20.09 9.02
N ASP A 7 -5.66 -20.66 8.17
CA ASP A 7 -5.45 -22.09 7.95
C ASP A 7 -4.85 -22.82 9.15
N ILE A 8 -4.05 -22.14 9.98
CA ILE A 8 -3.43 -22.72 11.17
C ILE A 8 -4.25 -22.49 12.46
N LEU A 9 -5.40 -21.82 12.36
CA LEU A 9 -6.25 -21.57 13.51
C LEU A 9 -6.94 -22.85 13.98
N ASP A 10 -7.04 -23.00 15.31
CA ASP A 10 -7.81 -24.10 15.89
C ASP A 10 -9.29 -23.99 15.47
N SER A 11 -9.80 -25.05 14.85
CA SER A 11 -11.21 -25.23 14.48
C SER A 11 -12.18 -24.95 15.63
N ALA A 12 -11.75 -25.15 16.88
CA ALA A 12 -12.53 -24.80 18.06
C ALA A 12 -12.87 -23.30 18.11
N LEU A 13 -11.93 -22.42 17.77
CA LEU A 13 -12.14 -20.97 17.78
C LEU A 13 -13.15 -20.50 16.71
N LEU A 14 -13.28 -21.27 15.62
CA LEU A 14 -14.15 -20.97 14.48
C LEU A 14 -15.60 -21.46 14.65
N ARG A 15 -15.92 -22.14 15.77
CA ARG A 15 -17.28 -22.61 16.04
C ARG A 15 -18.23 -21.43 16.33
N PRO A 16 -19.52 -21.53 15.93
CA PRO A 16 -20.54 -20.55 16.29
C PRO A 16 -20.60 -20.32 17.81
N GLY A 17 -20.72 -19.06 18.23
CA GLY A 17 -20.69 -18.62 19.63
C GLY A 17 -19.30 -18.17 20.12
N ARG A 18 -18.30 -18.09 19.23
CA ARG A 18 -16.94 -17.62 19.52
C ARG A 18 -16.54 -16.51 18.54
N LEU A 19 -15.84 -16.85 17.46
CA LEU A 19 -15.52 -15.92 16.38
C LEU A 19 -16.62 -15.95 15.33
N ASP A 20 -17.73 -15.29 15.62
CA ASP A 20 -18.94 -15.37 14.79
C ASP A 20 -18.79 -14.69 13.42
N ARG A 21 -18.06 -13.57 13.36
CA ARG A 21 -17.82 -12.82 12.12
C ARG A 21 -16.42 -13.04 11.60
N LYS A 22 -16.33 -13.54 10.37
CA LYS A 22 -15.09 -13.68 9.60
C LYS A 22 -15.08 -12.58 8.54
N ILE A 23 -14.26 -11.56 8.75
CA ILE A 23 -14.11 -10.43 7.83
C ILE A 23 -12.77 -10.58 7.13
N GLU A 24 -12.81 -10.76 5.81
CA GLU A 24 -11.62 -10.77 4.97
C GLU A 24 -11.25 -9.32 4.60
N ILE A 25 -9.97 -8.99 4.74
CA ILE A 25 -9.43 -7.70 4.31
C ILE A 25 -8.59 -7.96 3.06
N GLY A 26 -9.16 -7.66 1.90
CA GLY A 26 -8.48 -7.76 0.61
C GLY A 26 -7.56 -6.57 0.32
N LEU A 27 -6.92 -6.62 -0.86
CA LEU A 27 -6.16 -5.48 -1.37
C LEU A 27 -7.08 -4.28 -1.65
N PRO A 28 -6.57 -3.05 -1.46
CA PRO A 28 -7.35 -1.85 -1.74
C PRO A 28 -7.70 -1.74 -3.23
N ASN A 29 -8.95 -1.38 -3.50
CA ASN A 29 -9.40 -0.99 -4.83
C ASN A 29 -8.81 0.37 -5.23
N ASP A 30 -8.99 0.77 -6.49
CA ASP A 30 -8.39 2.00 -7.04
C ASP A 30 -8.73 3.26 -6.23
N SER A 31 -9.99 3.38 -5.78
CA SER A 31 -10.43 4.48 -4.92
C SER A 31 -9.75 4.43 -3.54
N GLY A 32 -9.63 3.24 -2.96
CA GLY A 32 -8.92 3.02 -1.70
C GLY A 32 -7.44 3.36 -1.81
N ARG A 33 -6.78 2.98 -2.92
CA ARG A 33 -5.38 3.33 -3.17
C ARG A 33 -5.19 4.84 -3.27
N ARG A 34 -6.11 5.54 -3.95
CA ARG A 34 -6.14 7.01 -4.02
C ARG A 34 -6.17 7.63 -2.63
N GLU A 35 -7.11 7.21 -1.80
CA GLU A 35 -7.29 7.80 -0.48
C GLU A 35 -6.11 7.50 0.45
N ILE A 36 -5.55 6.30 0.39
CA ILE A 36 -4.32 5.95 1.12
C ILE A 36 -3.16 6.85 0.70
N LEU A 37 -2.94 7.04 -0.60
CA LEU A 37 -1.89 7.93 -1.12
C LEU A 37 -2.10 9.36 -0.64
N LYS A 38 -3.32 9.91 -0.74
CA LYS A 38 -3.65 11.27 -0.29
C LYS A 38 -3.41 11.46 1.21
N ILE A 39 -3.80 10.49 2.04
CA ILE A 39 -3.60 10.54 3.49
C ILE A 39 -2.11 10.61 3.81
N HIS A 40 -1.31 9.75 3.16
CA HIS A 40 0.14 9.69 3.43
C HIS A 40 0.95 10.78 2.74
N SER A 41 0.42 11.42 1.69
CA SER A 41 1.08 12.54 1.02
C SER A 41 0.77 13.89 1.68
N LYS A 42 -0.28 13.99 2.50
CA LYS A 42 -0.81 15.26 3.03
C LYS A 42 0.24 16.16 3.68
N ASP A 43 1.19 15.57 4.42
CA ASP A 43 2.22 16.31 5.15
C ASP A 43 3.54 16.45 4.35
N ILE A 44 3.56 16.00 3.09
CA ILE A 44 4.72 16.09 2.21
C ILE A 44 4.62 17.39 1.39
N ALA A 45 5.64 18.24 1.51
CA ALA A 45 5.72 19.50 0.76
C ALA A 45 5.75 19.24 -0.76
N GLY A 46 4.87 19.92 -1.52
CA GLY A 46 4.75 19.77 -2.98
C GLY A 46 3.77 18.68 -3.42
N SER A 47 3.15 17.96 -2.48
CA SER A 47 2.18 16.90 -2.76
C SER A 47 0.89 17.39 -3.44
N GLU A 48 0.57 18.67 -3.30
CA GLU A 48 -0.59 19.31 -3.91
C GLU A 48 -0.53 19.36 -5.45
N ASN A 49 0.66 19.23 -6.03
CA ASN A 49 0.90 19.26 -7.47
C ASN A 49 1.05 17.86 -8.10
N ILE A 50 0.77 16.80 -7.33
CA ILE A 50 0.98 15.41 -7.74
C ILE A 50 -0.29 14.85 -8.38
N ASP A 51 -0.15 14.29 -9.58
CA ASP A 51 -1.21 13.55 -10.27
C ASP A 51 -1.32 12.13 -9.69
N PHE A 52 -2.19 11.96 -8.70
CA PHE A 52 -2.50 10.66 -8.11
C PHE A 52 -3.25 9.72 -9.06
N GLU A 53 -4.00 10.24 -10.05
CA GLU A 53 -4.71 9.39 -11.01
C GLU A 53 -3.74 8.61 -11.90
N GLY A 54 -2.67 9.27 -12.32
CA GLY A 54 -1.56 8.63 -13.03
C GLY A 54 -0.89 7.54 -12.18
N LEU A 55 -0.67 7.79 -10.89
CA LEU A 55 -0.02 6.84 -9.98
C LEU A 55 -0.88 5.60 -9.68
N ILE A 56 -2.20 5.74 -9.61
CA ILE A 56 -3.11 4.61 -9.36
C ILE A 56 -3.00 3.55 -10.46
N LYS A 57 -2.81 3.97 -11.72
CA LYS A 57 -2.64 3.07 -12.87
C LYS A 57 -1.34 2.25 -12.79
N MET A 58 -0.35 2.73 -12.03
CA MET A 58 0.96 2.10 -11.88
C MET A 58 1.10 1.29 -10.58
N THR A 59 0.13 1.39 -9.66
CA THR A 59 0.18 0.77 -8.32
C THR A 59 -0.77 -0.41 -8.18
N ASN A 60 -1.01 -1.13 -9.28
CA ASN A 60 -1.82 -2.35 -9.26
C ASN A 60 -1.20 -3.37 -8.30
N ASP A 61 -2.06 -4.07 -7.56
CA ASP A 61 -1.72 -5.04 -6.51
C ASP A 61 -1.01 -4.46 -5.27
N PHE A 62 -0.84 -3.15 -5.13
CA PHE A 62 -0.19 -2.56 -3.95
C PHE A 62 -1.07 -2.70 -2.71
N ASN A 63 -0.48 -3.13 -1.59
CA ASN A 63 -1.13 -3.10 -0.30
C ASN A 63 -0.96 -1.70 0.34
N GLY A 64 -1.63 -1.45 1.48
CA GLY A 64 -1.56 -0.15 2.14
C GLY A 64 -0.14 0.24 2.60
N ALA A 65 0.68 -0.73 2.99
CA ALA A 65 2.06 -0.47 3.39
C ALA A 65 2.94 -0.07 2.19
N ASP A 66 2.73 -0.70 1.03
CA ASP A 66 3.46 -0.34 -0.20
C ASP A 66 3.16 1.10 -0.62
N LEU A 67 1.90 1.52 -0.55
CA LEU A 67 1.49 2.89 -0.90
C LEU A 67 2.07 3.92 0.07
N ARG A 68 2.12 3.61 1.37
CA ARG A 68 2.82 4.44 2.35
C ARG A 68 4.32 4.53 2.02
N ASN A 69 4.95 3.42 1.66
CA ASN A 69 6.36 3.37 1.30
C ASN A 69 6.67 4.17 0.03
N VAL A 70 5.76 4.20 -0.95
CA VAL A 70 5.88 5.09 -2.13
C VAL A 70 6.02 6.55 -1.69
N CYS A 71 5.19 7.02 -0.76
CA CYS A 71 5.27 8.39 -0.26
C CYS A 71 6.59 8.66 0.48
N SER A 72 7.04 7.72 1.32
CA SER A 72 8.32 7.85 2.04
C SER A 72 9.53 7.84 1.11
N GLU A 73 9.55 6.97 0.09
CA GLU A 73 10.65 6.95 -0.89
C GLU A 73 10.63 8.20 -1.76
N ALA A 74 9.45 8.72 -2.15
CA ALA A 74 9.36 9.95 -2.93
C ALA A 74 9.97 11.15 -2.16
N GLY A 75 9.69 11.27 -0.88
CA GLY A 75 10.35 12.26 -0.01
C GLY A 75 11.86 12.06 0.05
N MET A 76 12.33 10.82 0.16
CA MET A 76 13.76 10.50 0.16
C MET A 76 14.43 10.84 -1.20
N MET A 77 13.73 10.66 -2.31
CA MET A 77 14.23 11.04 -3.64
C MET A 77 14.36 12.55 -3.79
N ALA A 78 13.41 13.32 -3.26
CA ALA A 78 13.52 14.78 -3.22
C ALA A 78 14.71 15.25 -2.37
N LEU A 79 14.87 14.68 -1.17
CA LEU A 79 16.01 14.98 -0.29
C LEU A 79 17.36 14.64 -0.94
N ARG A 80 17.47 13.49 -1.61
CA ARG A 80 18.70 13.11 -2.35
C ARG A 80 19.00 14.03 -3.54
N ALA A 81 18.01 14.76 -4.02
CA ALA A 81 18.15 15.74 -5.09
C ALA A 81 18.30 17.17 -4.56
N ASP A 82 18.60 17.35 -3.26
CA ASP A 82 18.72 18.63 -2.57
C ASP A 82 17.49 19.54 -2.76
N ARG A 83 16.28 18.94 -2.73
CA ARG A 83 14.99 19.65 -2.80
C ARG A 83 14.20 19.49 -1.51
N ASP A 84 13.57 20.59 -1.10
CA ASP A 84 12.66 20.62 0.07
C ASP A 84 11.21 20.24 -0.27
N HIS A 85 10.93 19.90 -1.54
CA HIS A 85 9.61 19.50 -2.00
C HIS A 85 9.69 18.38 -3.03
N VAL A 86 8.65 17.55 -3.05
CA VAL A 86 8.50 16.45 -4.03
C VAL A 86 7.93 16.95 -5.34
N ILE A 87 8.31 16.29 -6.43
CA ILE A 87 7.71 16.48 -7.75
C ILE A 87 7.13 15.16 -8.26
N GLN A 88 6.35 15.23 -9.34
CA GLN A 88 5.71 14.06 -9.96
C GLN A 88 6.72 12.93 -10.25
N ASP A 89 7.92 13.29 -10.74
CA ASP A 89 8.96 12.32 -11.09
C ASP A 89 9.45 11.51 -9.88
N ASP A 90 9.48 12.08 -8.67
CA ASP A 90 9.87 11.36 -7.46
C ASP A 90 8.88 10.25 -7.13
N PHE A 91 7.59 10.54 -7.24
CA PHE A 91 6.54 9.53 -7.05
C PHE A 91 6.59 8.45 -8.13
N VAL A 92 6.76 8.82 -9.40
CA VAL A 92 6.85 7.86 -10.51
C VAL A 92 8.04 6.92 -10.33
N LYS A 93 9.21 7.46 -9.98
CA LYS A 93 10.42 6.67 -9.69
C LYS A 93 10.22 5.77 -8.47
N SER A 94 9.57 6.27 -7.42
CA SER A 94 9.26 5.52 -6.20
C SER A 94 8.32 4.35 -6.46
N VAL A 95 7.24 4.56 -7.22
CA VAL A 95 6.33 3.48 -7.64
C VAL A 95 7.06 2.42 -8.44
N ARG A 96 7.92 2.80 -9.39
CA ARG A 96 8.73 1.83 -10.16
C ARG A 96 9.64 1.02 -9.26
N LYS A 97 10.35 1.66 -8.34
CA LYS A 97 11.23 0.99 -7.38
C LYS A 97 10.45 -0.01 -6.51
N MET A 98 9.28 0.39 -6.00
CA MET A 98 8.42 -0.49 -5.19
C MET A 98 7.85 -1.64 -6.00
N SER A 99 7.47 -1.39 -7.26
CA SER A 99 6.98 -2.44 -8.16
C SER A 99 8.05 -3.51 -8.43
N GLU A 100 9.30 -3.11 -8.64
CA GLU A 100 10.41 -4.06 -8.79
C GLU A 100 10.64 -4.85 -7.51
N SER A 101 10.71 -4.21 -6.34
CA SER A 101 10.85 -4.92 -5.06
C SER A 101 9.75 -5.95 -4.85
N LYS A 102 8.51 -5.58 -5.18
CA LYS A 102 7.33 -6.42 -5.03
C LYS A 102 7.33 -7.65 -5.94
N LYS A 103 7.93 -7.56 -7.13
CA LYS A 103 8.10 -8.73 -8.02
C LYS A 103 8.97 -9.81 -7.41
N LEU A 104 9.91 -9.44 -6.52
CA LEU A 104 10.79 -10.38 -5.83
C LEU A 104 10.14 -10.98 -4.56
N GLU A 105 9.00 -10.47 -4.11
CA GLU A 105 8.33 -10.98 -2.91
C GLU A 105 7.59 -12.29 -3.17
N SER A 106 7.60 -13.21 -2.19
CA SER A 106 6.78 -14.40 -2.26
C SER A 106 5.30 -14.03 -2.14
N LYS A 107 4.48 -14.43 -3.10
CA LYS A 107 3.02 -14.30 -2.99
C LYS A 107 2.50 -15.29 -1.94
N LEU A 108 2.01 -14.80 -0.80
CA LEU A 108 1.13 -15.59 0.06
C LEU A 108 -0.27 -15.57 -0.54
N GLU A 109 -0.66 -16.66 -1.21
CA GLU A 109 -2.04 -16.85 -1.61
C GLU A 109 -2.85 -17.37 -0.42
N TYR A 110 -3.93 -16.66 -0.10
CA TYR A 110 -4.97 -17.19 0.77
C TYR A 110 -5.89 -18.08 -0.06
N LYS A 111 -6.04 -19.35 0.32
CA LYS A 111 -7.05 -20.21 -0.31
C LYS A 111 -8.44 -19.62 -0.03
N ARG A 112 -9.17 -19.32 -1.10
CA ARG A 112 -10.61 -19.00 -1.05
C ARG A 112 -11.42 -20.17 -0.55
#